data_AF-A0A7S3C227-F1
#
_entry.id   AF-A0A7S3C227-F1
#
_cell.length_a   1.000
_cell.length_b   1.000
_cell.length_c   1.000
_cell.angle_alpha   90.00
_cell.angle_beta   90.00
_cell.angle_gamma   90.00
#
_symmetry.space_group_name_H-M   'P 1'
#
loop_
_entity.id
_entity.type
_entity.pdbx_description
1 polymer ?
#
loop_
_entity_poly.entity_id
_entity_poly.type
_entity_poly.pdbx_seq_one_letter_code
_entity_poly.pdbx_strand_id
1 'polypeptide(L)'
;VPVRAPTVDLLPEIRAAVGSDVEIVVDGGVMRGTDIAKALALGADSVGVGKAFLYGLAAGGRPGVKRAIDMLEVELERAMGLLGTRTVADLKERGPELIRRRANMPQLPHIPPRSMAPTHAELVASARTQERHSV
;
A
#
# COMPACT_ATOMS: atom_id res chain seq x y z
N VAL A 1 1.87 16.94 -12.94
CA VAL A 1 1.12 15.68 -12.72
C VAL A 1 0.65 15.68 -11.28
N PRO A 2 -0.64 15.48 -10.97
CA PRO A 2 -1.08 15.39 -9.58
C PRO A 2 -0.35 14.23 -8.88
N VAL A 3 0.12 14.47 -7.67
CA VAL A 3 0.78 13.44 -6.86
C VAL A 3 -0.27 12.42 -6.47
N ARG A 4 -0.08 11.15 -6.86
CA ARG A 4 -0.94 10.05 -6.41
C ARG A 4 -0.52 9.60 -5.03
N ALA A 5 -1.49 9.26 -4.19
CA ALA A 5 -1.21 8.69 -2.88
C ALA A 5 -0.39 7.39 -3.04
N PRO A 6 0.63 7.17 -2.21
CA PRO A 6 1.31 5.88 -2.11
C PRO A 6 0.30 4.76 -1.78
N THR A 7 0.45 3.59 -2.39
CA THR A 7 -0.49 2.46 -2.21
C THR A 7 -0.70 2.10 -0.74
N VAL A 8 0.38 2.12 0.05
CA VAL A 8 0.36 1.75 1.47
C VAL A 8 -0.46 2.72 2.34
N ASP A 9 -0.61 3.98 1.94
CA ASP A 9 -1.33 4.98 2.72
C ASP A 9 -2.85 4.74 2.67
N LEU A 10 -3.33 4.18 1.56
CA LEU A 10 -4.74 3.86 1.29
C LEU A 10 -5.16 2.53 1.92
N LEU A 11 -4.21 1.68 2.29
CA LEU A 11 -4.45 0.30 2.71
C LEU A 11 -5.42 0.18 3.93
N PRO A 12 -5.31 1.01 4.99
CA PRO A 12 -6.26 0.91 6.10
C PRO A 12 -7.70 1.28 5.74
N GLU A 13 -7.87 2.26 4.84
CA GLU A 13 -9.20 2.66 4.36
C GLU A 13 -9.84 1.54 3.54
N ILE A 14 -9.04 0.92 2.65
CA ILE A 14 -9.48 -0.23 1.85
C ILE A 14 -9.86 -1.40 2.76
N ARG A 15 -9.00 -1.75 3.74
CA ARG A 15 -9.28 -2.83 4.70
C ARG A 15 -10.57 -2.58 5.48
N ALA A 16 -10.79 -1.36 5.96
CA ALA A 16 -12.01 -0.98 6.66
C ALA A 16 -13.27 -1.12 5.77
N ALA A 17 -13.16 -0.77 4.48
CA ALA A 17 -14.27 -0.86 3.54
C ALA A 17 -14.64 -2.31 3.18
N VAL A 18 -13.65 -3.21 3.09
CA VAL A 18 -13.85 -4.60 2.59
C VAL A 18 -13.98 -5.67 3.69
N GLY A 19 -14.02 -5.30 4.98
CA GLY A 19 -14.22 -6.25 6.08
C GLY A 19 -12.97 -7.07 6.41
N SER A 20 -13.05 -8.30 6.90
CA SER A 20 -11.90 -9.22 7.08
C SER A 20 -11.86 -10.37 6.06
N ASP A 21 -12.98 -10.61 5.37
CA ASP A 21 -13.20 -11.83 4.58
C ASP A 21 -12.61 -11.74 3.17
N VAL A 22 -12.28 -10.53 2.72
CA VAL A 22 -11.63 -10.27 1.44
C VAL A 22 -10.12 -10.26 1.63
N GLU A 23 -9.39 -11.09 0.88
CA GLU A 23 -7.94 -11.09 0.87
C GLU A 23 -7.40 -9.83 0.16
N ILE A 24 -6.45 -9.14 0.80
CA ILE A 24 -5.77 -7.98 0.24
C ILE A 24 -4.31 -8.31 -0.05
N VAL A 25 -3.98 -8.34 -1.34
CA VAL A 25 -2.60 -8.38 -1.83
C VAL A 25 -2.17 -6.97 -2.22
N VAL A 26 -1.08 -6.46 -1.65
CA VAL A 26 -0.57 -5.12 -1.94
C VAL A 26 0.82 -5.16 -2.60
N ASP A 27 1.02 -4.34 -3.63
CA ASP A 27 2.34 -4.06 -4.21
C ASP A 27 2.50 -2.53 -4.38
N GLY A 28 3.74 -2.07 -4.48
CA GLY A 28 4.07 -0.66 -4.58
C GLY A 28 5.39 -0.33 -3.90
N GLY A 29 6.48 -1.00 -4.30
CA GLY A 29 7.82 -0.63 -3.87
C GLY A 29 8.37 -1.38 -2.65
N VAL A 30 7.90 -2.60 -2.40
CA VAL A 30 8.45 -3.49 -1.38
C VAL A 30 9.91 -3.83 -1.70
N MET A 31 10.85 -3.32 -0.90
CA MET A 31 12.30 -3.56 -1.08
C MET A 31 13.00 -4.02 0.20
N ARG A 32 12.31 -3.97 1.36
CA ARG A 32 12.82 -4.41 2.66
C ARG A 32 11.80 -5.24 3.41
N GLY A 33 12.24 -6.07 4.35
CA GLY A 33 11.34 -6.82 5.24
C GLY A 33 10.46 -5.91 6.11
N THR A 34 10.94 -4.71 6.46
CA THR A 34 10.13 -3.71 7.19
C THR A 34 9.02 -3.09 6.33
N ASP A 35 9.13 -3.09 5.00
CA ASP A 35 8.03 -2.66 4.12
C ASP A 35 6.91 -3.70 4.15
N ILE A 36 7.27 -4.99 4.15
CA ILE A 36 6.34 -6.11 4.33
C ILE A 36 5.65 -6.00 5.69
N ALA A 37 6.43 -5.80 6.75
CA ALA A 37 5.87 -5.70 8.10
C ALA A 37 4.86 -4.54 8.23
N LYS A 38 5.16 -3.38 7.63
CA LYS A 38 4.23 -2.23 7.61
C LYS A 38 2.97 -2.53 6.82
N ALA A 39 3.09 -3.15 5.65
CA ALA A 39 1.93 -3.53 4.83
C ALA A 39 1.00 -4.48 5.59
N LEU A 40 1.56 -5.53 6.21
CA LEU A 40 0.80 -6.48 7.03
C LEU A 40 0.13 -5.76 8.22
N ALA A 41 0.88 -4.95 8.96
CA ALA A 41 0.37 -4.16 10.09
C ALA A 41 -0.76 -3.17 9.68
N LEU A 42 -0.81 -2.74 8.43
CA LEU A 42 -1.82 -1.82 7.91
C LEU A 42 -3.03 -2.55 7.28
N GLY A 43 -3.06 -3.88 7.30
CA GLY A 43 -4.22 -4.68 6.90
C GLY A 43 -4.05 -5.49 5.62
N ALA A 44 -2.86 -5.56 5.02
CA ALA A 44 -2.62 -6.50 3.91
C ALA A 44 -2.52 -7.94 4.41
N ASP A 45 -2.91 -8.89 3.56
CA ASP A 45 -2.76 -10.32 3.81
C ASP A 45 -1.47 -10.86 3.21
N SER A 46 -1.06 -10.32 2.06
CA SER A 46 0.21 -10.63 1.42
C SER A 46 0.74 -9.43 0.64
N VAL A 47 2.01 -9.52 0.22
CA VAL A 47 2.66 -8.49 -0.58
C VAL A 47 3.18 -9.04 -1.91
N GLY A 48 3.03 -8.25 -2.96
CA GLY A 48 3.72 -8.46 -4.22
C GLY A 48 5.15 -7.93 -4.18
N VAL A 49 6.07 -8.61 -4.87
CA VAL A 49 7.47 -8.20 -4.98
C VAL A 49 7.88 -8.07 -6.45
N GLY A 50 7.97 -6.84 -6.93
CA GLY A 50 8.39 -6.51 -8.29
C GLY A 50 9.91 -6.40 -8.47
N LYS A 51 10.48 -5.21 -8.23
CA LYS A 51 11.88 -4.95 -8.60
C LYS A 51 12.88 -5.80 -7.82
N ALA A 52 12.65 -6.12 -6.54
CA ALA A 52 13.58 -6.95 -5.79
C ALA A 52 13.69 -8.37 -6.41
N PHE A 53 12.57 -8.93 -6.87
CA PHE A 53 12.56 -10.17 -7.65
C PHE A 53 13.37 -10.02 -8.94
N LEU A 54 13.09 -8.98 -9.73
CA LEU A 54 13.77 -8.74 -11.02
C LEU A 54 15.26 -8.47 -10.86
N TYR A 55 15.68 -7.79 -9.79
CA TYR A 55 17.09 -7.56 -9.49
C TYR A 55 17.79 -8.86 -9.11
N GLY A 56 17.15 -9.73 -8.32
CA GLY A 56 17.67 -11.07 -8.07
C GLY A 56 17.82 -11.88 -9.36
N LEU A 57 16.81 -11.82 -10.24
CA LEU A 57 16.85 -12.48 -11.54
C LEU A 57 18.00 -11.97 -12.42
N ALA A 58 18.19 -10.66 -12.50
CA ALA A 58 19.25 -10.05 -13.30
C ALA A 58 20.65 -10.35 -12.73
N ALA A 59 20.79 -10.41 -11.41
CA ALA A 59 22.08 -10.62 -10.74
C ALA A 59 22.56 -12.07 -10.79
N GLY A 60 21.65 -13.05 -10.79
CA GLY A 60 22.03 -14.45 -10.65
C GLY A 60 21.00 -15.46 -11.12
N GLY A 61 20.10 -15.07 -12.01
CA GLY A 61 19.04 -15.94 -12.51
C GLY A 61 18.12 -16.44 -11.38
N ARG A 62 17.64 -17.68 -11.49
CA ARG A 62 16.79 -18.31 -10.47
C ARG A 62 17.44 -18.36 -9.07
N PRO A 63 18.73 -18.72 -8.90
CA PRO A 63 19.39 -18.62 -7.59
C PRO A 63 19.38 -17.19 -7.00
N GLY A 64 19.56 -16.18 -7.84
CA GLY A 64 19.51 -14.78 -7.41
C GLY A 64 18.11 -14.34 -6.97
N VAL A 65 17.06 -14.79 -7.66
CA VAL A 65 15.67 -14.62 -7.21
C VAL A 65 15.46 -15.22 -5.83
N LYS A 66 15.86 -16.50 -5.65
CA LYS A 66 15.71 -17.17 -4.35
C LYS A 66 16.42 -16.37 -3.25
N ARG A 67 17.66 -15.93 -3.51
CA ARG A 67 18.42 -15.14 -2.55
C ARG A 67 17.74 -13.83 -2.18
N ALA A 68 17.14 -13.13 -3.15
CA ALA A 68 16.40 -11.90 -2.89
C ALA A 68 15.18 -12.13 -1.98
N ILE A 69 14.42 -13.22 -2.22
CA ILE A 69 13.28 -13.58 -1.37
C ILE A 69 13.74 -14.00 0.03
N ASP A 70 14.77 -14.85 0.14
CA ASP A 70 15.34 -15.26 1.44
C ASP A 70 15.79 -14.04 2.27
N MET A 71 16.35 -13.01 1.63
CA MET A 71 16.76 -11.77 2.31
C MET A 71 15.56 -11.00 2.86
N LEU A 72 14.47 -10.90 2.10
CA LEU A 72 13.25 -10.24 2.55
C LEU A 72 12.61 -10.98 3.73
N GLU A 73 12.62 -12.31 3.70
CA GLU A 73 12.14 -13.17 4.77
C GLU A 73 12.95 -12.96 6.06
N VAL A 74 14.28 -13.04 5.99
CA VAL A 74 15.16 -12.80 7.15
C VAL A 74 14.98 -11.38 7.73
N GLU A 75 14.80 -10.38 6.87
CA GLU A 75 14.53 -9.01 7.33
C GLU A 75 13.16 -8.88 7.99
N LEU A 76 12.13 -9.56 7.48
CA LEU A 76 10.79 -9.58 8.08
C LEU A 76 10.82 -10.25 9.45
N GLU A 77 11.44 -11.42 9.57
CA GLU A 77 11.62 -12.13 10.85
C GLU A 77 12.34 -11.24 11.88
N ARG A 78 13.42 -10.56 11.45
CA ARG A 78 14.15 -9.62 12.31
C ARG A 78 13.26 -8.46 12.75
N ALA A 79 12.49 -7.87 11.84
CA ALA A 79 11.58 -6.78 12.18
C ALA A 79 10.51 -7.24 13.19
N MET A 80 9.90 -8.40 12.96
CA MET A 80 8.91 -8.99 13.86
C MET A 80 9.50 -9.30 15.24
N GLY A 81 10.72 -9.84 15.31
CA GLY A 81 11.44 -10.08 16.55
C GLY A 81 11.70 -8.79 17.34
N LEU A 82 12.12 -7.72 16.66
CA LEU A 82 12.36 -6.41 17.29
C LEU A 82 11.07 -5.71 17.75
N LEU A 83 9.94 -5.97 17.07
CA LEU A 83 8.63 -5.42 17.43
C LEU A 83 7.94 -6.27 18.52
N GLY A 84 8.45 -7.46 18.83
CA GLY A 84 7.85 -8.39 19.77
C GLY A 84 6.56 -9.03 19.25
N THR A 85 6.45 -9.22 17.93
CA THR A 85 5.29 -9.89 17.28
C THR A 85 5.73 -11.28 16.84
N ARG A 86 5.21 -12.34 17.46
CA ARG A 86 5.64 -13.72 17.17
C ARG A 86 5.01 -14.26 15.89
N THR A 87 3.78 -13.82 15.59
CA THR A 87 3.05 -14.24 14.38
C THR A 87 2.64 -13.04 13.53
N VAL A 88 2.30 -13.31 12.28
CA VAL A 88 1.69 -12.29 11.40
C VAL A 88 0.37 -11.79 11.97
N ALA A 89 -0.40 -12.65 12.66
CA ALA A 89 -1.63 -12.23 13.34
C ALA A 89 -1.32 -11.22 14.46
N ASP A 90 -0.29 -11.48 15.28
CA ASP A 90 0.15 -10.54 16.32
C ASP A 90 0.56 -9.19 15.70
N LEU A 91 1.25 -9.23 14.56
CA LEU A 91 1.66 -8.03 13.83
C LEU A 91 0.48 -7.23 13.28
N LYS A 92 -0.55 -7.91 12.76
CA LYS A 92 -1.79 -7.29 12.29
C LYS A 92 -2.57 -6.66 13.45
N GLU A 93 -2.71 -7.38 14.55
CA GLU A 93 -3.41 -6.92 15.75
C GLU A 93 -2.73 -5.69 16.37
N ARG A 94 -1.39 -5.73 16.50
CA ARG A 94 -0.58 -4.65 17.08
C ARG A 94 -0.24 -3.55 16.08
N GLY A 95 -0.61 -3.68 14.81
CA GLY A 95 -0.28 -2.71 13.77
C GLY A 95 -0.58 -1.25 14.13
N PRO A 96 -1.75 -0.91 14.71
CA PRO A 96 -2.11 0.45 15.11
C PRO A 96 -1.15 1.11 16.12
N GLU A 97 -0.55 0.34 17.03
CA GLU A 97 0.41 0.87 18.03
C GLU A 97 1.84 0.97 17.48
N LEU A 98 2.18 0.14 16.49
CA LEU A 98 3.54 0.06 15.93
C LEU A 98 3.80 1.10 14.82
N ILE A 99 2.74 1.54 14.12
CA ILE A 99 2.88 2.46 12.99
C ILE A 99 2.59 3.90 13.42
N ARG A 100 3.65 4.71 13.48
CA ARG A 100 3.52 6.17 13.59
C ARG A 100 3.35 6.80 12.22
N ARG A 101 2.14 7.28 11.93
CA ARG A 101 1.91 8.15 10.76
C ARG A 101 2.54 9.52 11.03
N ARG A 102 3.14 10.10 9.99
CA ARG A 102 3.67 11.46 10.07
C ARG A 102 2.49 12.41 10.27
N ALA A 103 2.41 13.06 11.43
CA ALA A 103 1.50 14.17 11.64
C ALA A 103 1.82 15.25 10.60
N ASN A 104 0.84 15.68 9.81
CA ASN A 104 0.95 16.59 8.65
C ASN A 104 1.37 16.00 7.29
N MET A 105 0.98 14.76 6.96
CA MET A 105 0.78 14.45 5.54
C MET A 105 -0.58 15.03 5.13
N PRO A 106 -0.66 15.94 4.14
CA PRO A 106 -1.96 16.34 3.61
C PRO A 106 -2.68 15.07 3.14
N GLN A 107 -3.91 14.85 3.62
CA GLN A 107 -4.75 13.80 3.05
C GLN A 107 -4.89 14.12 1.57
N LEU A 108 -4.20 13.35 0.73
CA LEU A 108 -4.35 13.50 -0.70
C LEU A 108 -5.80 13.13 -1.01
N PRO A 109 -6.53 13.97 -1.78
CA PRO A 109 -7.92 13.70 -2.08
C PRO A 109 -8.03 12.29 -2.68
N HIS A 110 -8.97 11.50 -2.18
CA HIS A 110 -9.32 10.23 -2.80
C HIS A 110 -9.73 10.52 -4.25
N ILE A 111 -8.84 10.20 -5.20
CA ILE A 111 -9.15 10.31 -6.62
C ILE A 111 -9.94 9.05 -6.98
N PRO A 112 -11.23 9.15 -7.36
CA PRO A 112 -12.01 7.97 -7.73
C PRO A 112 -11.33 7.23 -8.90
N PRO A 113 -11.54 5.91 -9.02
CA PRO A 113 -11.00 5.14 -10.15
C PRO A 113 -11.40 5.79 -11.46
N ARG A 114 -10.58 5.66 -12.51
CA ARG A 114 -10.82 6.32 -13.81
C ARG A 114 -12.20 6.00 -14.42
N SER A 115 -12.79 4.86 -14.09
CA SER A 115 -14.15 4.46 -14.48
C SER A 115 -15.25 5.32 -13.82
N MET A 116 -14.94 5.98 -12.71
CA MET A 116 -15.83 6.84 -11.92
C MET A 116 -15.41 8.32 -11.97
N ALA A 117 -14.36 8.65 -12.73
CA ALA A 117 -14.02 10.04 -13.00
C ALA A 117 -15.08 10.61 -13.95
N PRO A 118 -15.66 11.79 -13.66
CA PRO A 118 -16.64 12.39 -14.57
C PRO A 118 -16.00 12.53 -15.95
N THR A 119 -16.72 12.06 -16.96
CA THR A 119 -16.35 12.20 -18.36
C THR A 119 -16.13 13.68 -18.68
N HIS A 120 -15.38 13.98 -19.74
CA HIS A 120 -15.15 15.37 -20.16
C HIS A 120 -16.47 16.13 -20.36
N ALA A 121 -17.53 15.44 -20.78
CA ALA A 121 -18.88 15.98 -20.91
C ALA A 121 -19.50 16.37 -19.55
N GLU A 122 -19.37 15.53 -18.52
CA GLU A 122 -19.89 15.79 -17.17
C GLU A 122 -19.15 16.92 -16.46
N LEU A 123 -17.83 17.04 -16.67
CA LEU A 123 -17.02 18.15 -16.16
C LEU A 123 -17.43 19.50 -16.78
N VAL A 124 -17.67 19.52 -18.10
CA VAL A 124 -18.13 20.72 -18.81
C VAL A 124 -19.56 21.10 -18.39
N ALA A 125 -20.41 20.11 -18.11
CA ALA A 125 -21.77 20.35 -17.60
C ALA A 125 -21.79 20.92 -16.18
N SER A 126 -20.95 20.41 -15.26
CA SER A 126 -20.89 20.94 -13.89
C SER A 126 -20.32 22.37 -13.86
N ALA A 127 -19.30 22.66 -14.69
CA ALA A 127 -18.73 24.01 -14.82
C ALA A 127 -19.75 25.04 -15.31
N ARG A 128 -20.57 24.68 -16.32
CA ARG A 128 -21.65 25.54 -16.83
C ARG A 128 -22.80 25.76 -15.85
N THR A 129 -22.97 24.85 -14.88
CA THR A 129 -24.02 24.94 -13.86
C THR A 129 -23.59 25.85 -12.71
N GLN A 130 -22.30 25.85 -12.36
CA GLN A 130 -21.71 26.78 -11.39
C GLN A 130 -21.68 28.23 -11.88
N GLU A 131 -21.45 28.48 -13.17
CA GLU A 131 -21.48 29.85 -13.74
C GLU A 131 -22.89 30.48 -13.80
N ARG A 132 -23.96 29.69 -13.68
CA ARG A 132 -25.35 30.19 -13.71
C ARG A 132 -25.91 30.57 -12.34
N HIS A 133 -25.25 30.15 -11.25
CA HIS A 133 -25.69 30.44 -9.88
C HIS A 133 -24.91 31.60 -9.23
N SER A 134 -24.04 32.26 -10.00
CA SER A 134 -23.22 33.41 -9.58
C SER A 134 -23.65 34.74 -10.21
N VAL A 135 -24.90 34.84 -10.70
CA VAL A 135 -25.52 36.09 -11.21
C VAL A 135 -26.76 36.42 -10.42
#